data_AF-A0A976CSM4-F1
#
_entry.id   AF-A0A976CSM4-F1
#
_cell.length_a   1.000
_cell.length_b   1.000
_cell.length_c   1.000
_cell.angle_alpha   90.00
_cell.angle_beta   90.00
_cell.angle_gamma   90.00
#
_symmetry.space_group_name_H-M   'P 1'
#
loop_
_entity.id
_entity.type
_entity.pdbx_description
1 polymer ?
#
loop_
_entity_poly.entity_id
_entity_poly.type
_entity_poly.pdbx_seq_one_letter_code
_entity_poly.pdbx_strand_id
1 'polypeptide(L)'
;MDQKNQTRGTLVRTVIAGIFVFALMHTTRTVDFLSWLTRPAVASVIALFGGEASNGGAELIVGRLRIPWSRDCAGFDVLLVLWGLILWTSRHDSVSKRFWLRMVLAIPASCLANIARVLTIIGWRQAFYPAVESPQTHYFIGFLWLLPLLVFFVPRGNRSFSFYAVETSMLAAALSLVAPQASAPGGVLVTVCTLLLLSGQVWRALTTRFDVVCAIAWFAAAIFIAGAAMESLWLPWLLICPWCMPRKWLLRPTVLLFFGTVPLFAIKCPWLALPGVLAGLWMLLRHHSPHVDEKHPLSWKSSISLLLMLFVPFTASTLGPAFRSESFPPAGVMYQMIEVGSYRLRYIGQNPEVALTWHAPSGSGRHHTLAVCLLYRGSKIHSEASCPEVQTDGKVWLTEAFLMPDGGVYQYDDYLRETLLPFTSAGVHLIASANRKNMTAEEFLQIARELFEKTAQLERSRN
;
A
#
# COMPACT_ATOMS: atom_id res chain seq x y z
N MET A 1 34.53 -14.07 -25.31
CA MET A 1 33.93 -12.86 -24.69
C MET A 1 33.92 -13.08 -23.19
N ASP A 2 34.68 -12.26 -22.46
CA ASP A 2 34.95 -12.47 -21.03
C ASP A 2 33.70 -12.45 -20.16
N GLN A 3 33.56 -13.48 -19.32
CA GLN A 3 32.56 -13.63 -18.27
C GLN A 3 32.46 -12.38 -17.36
N LYS A 4 33.57 -11.63 -17.23
CA LYS A 4 33.72 -10.37 -16.49
C LYS A 4 33.02 -9.16 -17.15
N ASN A 5 32.92 -9.14 -18.48
CA ASN A 5 32.21 -8.10 -19.23
C ASN A 5 30.69 -8.35 -19.27
N GLN A 6 30.25 -9.61 -19.31
CA GLN A 6 28.84 -9.98 -19.25
C GLN A 6 28.20 -9.71 -17.87
N THR A 7 29.00 -9.86 -16.80
CA THR A 7 28.62 -9.58 -15.41
C THR A 7 28.47 -8.09 -15.12
N ARG A 8 29.43 -7.26 -15.56
CA ARG A 8 29.33 -5.79 -15.41
C ARG A 8 28.11 -5.23 -16.15
N GLY A 9 27.80 -5.76 -17.33
CA GLY A 9 26.61 -5.41 -18.10
C GLY A 9 25.29 -5.77 -17.38
N THR A 10 25.26 -6.92 -16.71
CA THR A 10 24.09 -7.39 -15.94
C THR A 10 23.80 -6.51 -14.72
N LEU A 11 24.83 -6.17 -13.95
CA LEU A 11 24.69 -5.32 -12.77
C LEU A 11 24.21 -3.91 -13.15
N VAL A 12 24.84 -3.32 -14.17
CA VAL A 12 24.43 -2.00 -14.70
C VAL A 12 22.97 -2.04 -15.15
N ARG A 13 22.52 -3.12 -15.79
CA ARG A 13 21.11 -3.29 -16.18
C ARG A 13 20.16 -3.44 -15.00
N THR A 14 20.52 -4.17 -13.95
CA THR A 14 19.71 -4.28 -12.74
C THR A 14 19.56 -2.93 -12.04
N VAL A 15 20.66 -2.18 -11.94
CA VAL A 15 20.64 -0.82 -11.35
C VAL A 15 19.83 0.14 -12.23
N ILE A 16 20.00 0.11 -13.55
CA ILE A 16 19.21 0.92 -14.48
C ILE A 16 17.73 0.55 -14.42
N ALA A 17 17.38 -0.74 -14.39
CA ALA A 17 16.00 -1.19 -14.26
C ALA A 17 15.40 -0.72 -12.93
N GLY A 18 16.16 -0.82 -11.82
CA GLY A 18 15.75 -0.32 -10.52
C GLY A 18 15.55 1.20 -10.50
N ILE A 19 16.49 1.97 -11.06
CA ILE A 19 16.39 3.43 -11.18
C ILE A 19 15.22 3.82 -12.08
N PHE A 20 15.00 3.10 -13.18
CA PHE A 20 13.90 3.37 -14.10
C PHE A 20 12.55 3.09 -13.45
N VAL A 21 12.40 1.96 -12.76
CA VAL A 21 11.20 1.65 -11.97
C VAL A 21 10.97 2.72 -10.90
N PHE A 22 12.01 3.09 -10.16
CA PHE A 22 11.96 4.14 -9.16
C PHE A 22 11.54 5.50 -9.76
N ALA A 23 12.19 5.92 -10.84
CA ALA A 23 11.89 7.16 -11.54
C ALA A 23 10.46 7.15 -12.07
N LEU A 24 10.00 6.05 -12.67
CA LEU A 24 8.62 5.90 -13.15
C LEU A 24 7.60 6.03 -12.03
N MET A 25 7.83 5.39 -10.88
CA MET A 25 6.96 5.53 -9.70
C MET A 25 6.87 6.98 -9.21
N HIS A 26 7.94 7.77 -9.38
CA HIS A 26 8.02 9.16 -8.91
C HIS A 26 7.71 10.27 -9.94
N THR A 27 7.75 10.00 -11.25
CA THR A 27 7.69 11.06 -12.30
C THR A 27 6.33 11.27 -12.98
N THR A 28 5.34 10.42 -12.77
CA THR A 28 4.07 10.50 -13.52
C THR A 28 3.08 11.50 -12.91
N ARG A 29 3.16 12.76 -13.38
CA ARG A 29 2.18 13.85 -13.16
C ARG A 29 1.18 14.04 -14.32
N THR A 30 1.31 13.30 -15.42
CA THR A 30 0.43 13.42 -16.60
C THR A 30 -0.80 12.53 -16.46
N VAL A 31 -1.79 12.98 -15.67
CA VAL A 31 -3.06 12.25 -15.45
C VAL A 31 -3.94 12.25 -16.70
N ASP A 32 -3.78 13.23 -17.59
CA ASP A 32 -4.80 13.56 -18.58
C ASP A 32 -4.90 12.58 -19.77
N PHE A 33 -3.79 11.97 -20.21
CA PHE A 33 -3.79 11.19 -21.46
C PHE A 33 -4.55 9.86 -21.37
N LEU A 34 -4.25 9.00 -20.39
CA LEU A 34 -4.95 7.72 -20.24
C LEU A 34 -6.34 7.87 -19.64
N SER A 35 -6.56 8.92 -18.84
CA SER A 35 -7.87 9.23 -18.24
C SER A 35 -8.95 9.47 -19.31
N TRP A 36 -8.58 10.11 -20.43
CA TRP A 36 -9.48 10.32 -21.56
C TRP A 36 -9.93 9.01 -22.22
N LEU A 37 -9.12 7.95 -22.16
CA LEU A 37 -9.43 6.66 -22.78
C LEU A 37 -10.16 5.70 -21.82
N THR A 38 -9.65 5.53 -20.59
CA THR A 38 -10.13 4.47 -19.68
C THR A 38 -11.49 4.79 -19.08
N ARG A 39 -11.78 6.08 -18.79
CA ARG A 39 -13.05 6.47 -18.18
C ARG A 39 -14.25 6.24 -19.10
N PRO A 40 -14.26 6.71 -20.37
CA PRO A 40 -15.36 6.40 -21.28
C PRO A 40 -15.48 4.90 -21.55
N ALA A 41 -14.36 4.17 -21.61
CA ALA A 41 -14.39 2.73 -21.79
C ALA A 41 -15.10 2.01 -20.63
N VAL A 42 -14.78 2.34 -19.37
CA VAL A 42 -15.46 1.78 -18.20
C VAL A 42 -16.95 2.14 -18.19
N ALA A 43 -17.30 3.40 -18.46
CA ALA A 43 -18.70 3.83 -18.54
C ALA A 43 -19.48 3.06 -19.63
N SER A 44 -18.85 2.85 -20.80
CA SER A 44 -19.43 2.11 -21.92
C SER A 44 -19.64 0.64 -21.57
N VAL A 45 -18.68 0.00 -20.90
CA VAL A 45 -18.83 -1.39 -20.46
C VAL A 45 -19.98 -1.52 -19.47
N ILE A 46 -20.11 -0.60 -18.50
CA ILE A 46 -21.23 -0.62 -17.55
C ILE A 46 -22.57 -0.47 -18.29
N ALA A 47 -22.65 0.46 -19.24
CA ALA A 47 -23.85 0.67 -20.05
C ALA A 47 -24.20 -0.58 -20.88
N LEU A 48 -23.21 -1.29 -21.43
CA LEU A 48 -23.42 -2.55 -22.15
C LEU A 48 -24.01 -3.65 -21.26
N PHE A 49 -23.74 -3.64 -19.96
CA PHE A 49 -24.34 -4.55 -18.97
C PHE A 49 -25.63 -4.01 -18.35
N GLY A 50 -26.23 -2.95 -18.92
CA GLY A 50 -27.50 -2.38 -18.48
C GLY A 50 -27.40 -1.49 -17.22
N GLY A 51 -26.19 -1.10 -16.82
CA GLY A 51 -25.98 -0.19 -15.70
C GLY A 51 -26.04 1.29 -16.12
N GLU A 52 -26.52 2.14 -15.22
CA GLU A 52 -26.46 3.60 -15.41
C GLU A 52 -25.08 4.12 -15.03
N ALA A 53 -24.32 4.60 -16.02
CA ALA A 53 -23.04 5.26 -15.82
C ALA A 53 -22.98 6.60 -16.58
N SER A 54 -22.55 7.67 -15.92
CA SER A 54 -22.35 8.97 -16.53
C SER A 54 -20.99 9.56 -16.19
N ASN A 55 -20.41 10.29 -17.14
CA ASN A 55 -19.13 10.96 -16.96
C ASN A 55 -19.37 12.37 -16.41
N GLY A 56 -19.10 12.57 -15.12
CA GLY A 56 -19.22 13.85 -14.42
C GLY A 56 -18.01 14.78 -14.59
N GLY A 57 -17.13 14.52 -15.56
CA GLY A 57 -15.97 15.36 -15.87
C GLY A 57 -14.75 15.13 -14.95
N ALA A 58 -14.92 15.16 -13.62
CA ALA A 58 -13.88 14.81 -12.64
C ALA A 58 -14.18 13.48 -11.91
N GLU A 59 -15.41 13.00 -12.00
CA GLU A 59 -15.89 11.76 -11.39
C GLU A 59 -16.62 10.88 -12.41
N LEU A 60 -16.60 9.57 -12.19
CA LEU A 60 -17.50 8.62 -12.82
C LEU A 60 -18.67 8.37 -11.86
N ILE A 61 -19.89 8.60 -12.33
CA ILE A 61 -21.11 8.36 -11.57
C ILE A 61 -21.68 7.01 -12.04
N VAL A 62 -21.92 6.09 -11.12
CA VAL A 62 -22.49 4.76 -11.40
C VAL A 62 -23.61 4.48 -10.42
N GLY A 63 -24.86 4.72 -10.82
CA GLY A 63 -26.02 4.72 -9.94
C GLY A 63 -25.79 5.63 -8.72
N ARG A 64 -25.73 5.03 -7.51
CA ARG A 64 -25.46 5.73 -6.24
C ARG A 64 -23.98 5.99 -5.94
N LEU A 65 -23.06 5.42 -6.71
CA LEU A 65 -21.63 5.57 -6.49
C LEU A 65 -21.09 6.80 -7.22
N ARG A 66 -20.35 7.64 -6.48
CA ARG A 66 -19.51 8.70 -7.04
C ARG A 66 -18.05 8.31 -6.91
N ILE A 67 -17.37 8.18 -8.04
CA ILE A 67 -16.02 7.66 -8.10
C ILE A 67 -15.10 8.77 -8.61
N PRO A 68 -14.31 9.41 -7.74
CA PRO A 68 -13.35 10.41 -8.19
C PRO A 68 -12.34 9.75 -9.13
N TRP A 69 -12.16 10.32 -10.32
CA TRP A 69 -11.31 9.71 -11.33
C TRP A 69 -9.86 10.17 -11.17
N SER A 70 -9.08 9.37 -10.45
CA SER A 70 -7.69 9.67 -10.13
C SER A 70 -6.71 9.09 -11.17
N ARG A 71 -5.41 9.38 -10.99
CA ARG A 71 -4.31 8.76 -11.76
C ARG A 71 -4.36 7.23 -11.72
N ASP A 72 -4.76 6.70 -10.57
CA ASP A 72 -4.80 5.26 -10.34
C ASP A 72 -5.93 4.62 -11.18
N CYS A 73 -7.10 5.26 -11.23
CA CYS A 73 -8.21 4.88 -12.12
C CYS A 73 -7.87 5.03 -13.60
N ALA A 74 -6.95 5.92 -13.96
CA ALA A 74 -6.46 6.08 -15.33
C ALA A 74 -5.57 4.92 -15.80
N GLY A 75 -5.06 4.06 -14.89
CA GLY A 75 -4.31 2.85 -15.25
C GLY A 75 -2.83 3.05 -15.50
N PHE A 76 -2.28 4.22 -15.18
CA PHE A 76 -0.85 4.48 -15.27
C PHE A 76 -0.06 3.52 -14.38
N ASP A 77 -0.49 3.33 -13.13
CA ASP A 77 0.23 2.50 -12.17
C ASP A 77 0.33 1.03 -12.63
N VAL A 78 -0.73 0.51 -13.28
CA VAL A 78 -0.77 -0.84 -13.88
C VAL A 78 0.26 -0.98 -15.02
N LEU A 79 0.37 0.03 -15.89
CA LEU A 79 1.35 0.05 -16.98
C LEU A 79 2.79 0.10 -16.44
N LEU A 80 3.05 0.97 -15.46
CA LEU A 80 4.36 1.13 -14.86
C LEU A 80 4.83 -0.16 -14.20
N VAL A 81 3.95 -0.82 -13.46
CA VAL A 81 4.21 -2.13 -12.87
C VAL A 81 4.56 -3.14 -13.96
N LEU A 82 3.75 -3.24 -15.02
CA LEU A 82 3.98 -4.22 -16.09
C LEU A 82 5.32 -3.99 -16.81
N TRP A 83 5.67 -2.74 -17.10
CA TRP A 83 6.98 -2.39 -17.64
C TRP A 83 8.13 -2.67 -16.66
N GLY A 84 7.96 -2.35 -15.38
CA GLY A 84 8.93 -2.67 -14.35
C GLY A 84 9.19 -4.17 -14.26
N LEU A 85 8.14 -4.98 -14.35
CA LEU A 85 8.22 -6.44 -14.36
C LEU A 85 8.94 -6.97 -15.61
N ILE A 86 8.61 -6.46 -16.79
CA ILE A 86 9.28 -6.85 -18.04
C ILE A 86 10.78 -6.51 -17.98
N LEU A 87 11.13 -5.30 -17.53
CA LEU A 87 12.51 -4.86 -17.37
C LEU A 87 13.26 -5.69 -16.34
N TRP A 88 12.64 -5.92 -15.19
CA TRP A 88 13.23 -6.69 -14.09
C TRP A 88 13.53 -8.13 -14.50
N THR A 89 12.57 -8.77 -15.16
CA THR A 89 12.67 -10.18 -15.56
C THR A 89 13.58 -10.38 -16.76
N SER A 90 13.70 -9.38 -17.63
CA SER A 90 14.60 -9.39 -18.78
C SER A 90 15.99 -8.83 -18.48
N ARG A 91 16.31 -8.49 -17.22
CA ARG A 91 17.59 -7.83 -16.86
C ARG A 91 18.84 -8.61 -17.24
N HIS A 92 18.72 -9.93 -17.30
CA HIS A 92 19.79 -10.87 -17.66
C HIS A 92 19.82 -11.21 -19.15
N ASP A 93 18.77 -10.86 -19.90
CA ASP A 93 18.61 -11.20 -21.31
C ASP A 93 19.19 -10.11 -22.23
N SER A 94 19.48 -10.44 -23.49
CA SER A 94 19.81 -9.43 -24.50
C SER A 94 18.54 -8.66 -24.92
N VAL A 95 18.69 -7.33 -25.11
CA VAL A 95 17.60 -6.48 -25.61
C VAL A 95 17.30 -6.90 -27.05
N SER A 96 16.22 -7.62 -27.24
CA SER A 96 15.82 -8.20 -28.54
C SER A 96 14.55 -7.53 -29.08
N LYS A 97 14.21 -7.77 -30.35
CA LYS A 97 12.92 -7.31 -30.92
C LYS A 97 11.71 -7.77 -30.10
N ARG A 98 11.79 -8.98 -29.51
CA ARG A 98 10.74 -9.53 -28.63
C ARG A 98 10.58 -8.74 -27.33
N PHE A 99 11.67 -8.20 -26.79
CA PHE A 99 11.62 -7.31 -25.62
C PHE A 99 10.83 -6.04 -25.93
N TRP A 100 11.16 -5.36 -27.04
CA TRP A 100 10.43 -4.15 -27.45
C TRP A 100 8.96 -4.42 -27.78
N LEU A 101 8.67 -5.55 -28.44
CA LEU A 101 7.29 -5.95 -28.71
C LEU A 101 6.49 -6.13 -27.41
N ARG A 102 7.08 -6.75 -26.37
CA ARG A 102 6.45 -6.87 -25.04
C ARG A 102 6.22 -5.51 -24.40
N MET A 103 7.18 -4.59 -24.47
CA MET A 103 7.04 -3.23 -23.94
C MET A 103 5.90 -2.47 -24.62
N VAL A 104 5.76 -2.59 -25.94
CA VAL A 104 4.66 -1.94 -26.70
C VAL A 104 3.32 -2.59 -26.40
N LEU A 105 3.23 -3.93 -26.46
CA LEU A 105 2.01 -4.67 -26.18
C LEU A 105 1.54 -4.55 -24.72
N ALA A 106 2.43 -4.18 -23.79
CA ALA A 106 2.08 -3.89 -22.41
C ALA A 106 1.11 -2.68 -22.27
N ILE A 107 1.12 -1.73 -23.22
CA ILE A 107 0.22 -0.56 -23.21
C ILE A 107 -1.25 -0.96 -23.37
N PRO A 108 -1.68 -1.65 -24.45
CA PRO A 108 -3.06 -2.08 -24.57
C PRO A 108 -3.43 -3.10 -23.49
N ALA A 109 -2.50 -3.96 -23.08
CA ALA A 109 -2.74 -4.93 -22.02
C ALA A 109 -3.01 -4.27 -20.67
N SER A 110 -2.23 -3.24 -20.29
CA SER A 110 -2.44 -2.51 -19.04
C SER A 110 -3.76 -1.75 -19.06
N CYS A 111 -4.19 -1.22 -20.22
CA CYS A 111 -5.49 -0.58 -20.36
C CYS A 111 -6.63 -1.57 -20.09
N LEU A 112 -6.57 -2.78 -20.68
CA LEU A 112 -7.57 -3.83 -20.47
C LEU A 112 -7.60 -4.30 -19.01
N ALA A 113 -6.43 -4.57 -18.41
CA ALA A 113 -6.35 -4.95 -17.00
C ALA A 113 -6.88 -3.84 -16.09
N ASN A 114 -6.60 -2.58 -16.40
CA ASN A 114 -7.11 -1.46 -15.62
C ASN A 114 -8.63 -1.31 -15.74
N ILE A 115 -9.21 -1.47 -16.94
CA ILE A 115 -10.66 -1.46 -17.11
C ILE A 115 -11.30 -2.57 -16.27
N ALA A 116 -10.78 -3.81 -16.36
CA ALA A 116 -11.29 -4.94 -15.59
C ALA A 116 -11.14 -4.72 -14.07
N ARG A 117 -10.01 -4.17 -13.63
CA ARG A 117 -9.77 -3.74 -12.25
C ARG A 117 -10.80 -2.73 -11.78
N VAL A 118 -10.99 -1.62 -12.52
CA VAL A 118 -11.93 -0.56 -12.13
C VAL A 118 -13.34 -1.12 -12.06
N LEU A 119 -13.76 -1.94 -13.02
CA LEU A 119 -15.07 -2.61 -12.99
C LEU A 119 -15.22 -3.52 -11.76
N THR A 120 -14.15 -4.24 -11.38
CA THR A 120 -14.16 -5.09 -10.17
C THR A 120 -14.27 -4.26 -8.90
N ILE A 121 -13.57 -3.13 -8.82
CA ILE A 121 -13.67 -2.18 -7.70
C ILE A 121 -15.08 -1.57 -7.65
N ILE A 122 -15.68 -1.22 -8.78
CA ILE A 122 -17.06 -0.74 -8.86
C ILE A 122 -18.01 -1.81 -8.32
N GLY A 123 -17.87 -3.06 -8.78
CA GLY A 123 -18.66 -4.19 -8.29
C GLY A 123 -18.49 -4.39 -6.78
N TRP A 124 -17.26 -4.32 -6.28
CA TRP A 124 -16.96 -4.37 -4.85
C TRP A 124 -17.68 -3.26 -4.08
N ARG A 125 -17.52 -2.00 -4.51
CA ARG A 125 -18.14 -0.84 -3.86
C ARG A 125 -19.67 -0.87 -3.95
N GLN A 126 -20.25 -1.51 -4.97
CA GLN A 126 -21.69 -1.74 -5.02
C GLN A 126 -22.15 -2.79 -4.01
N ALA A 127 -21.42 -3.91 -3.91
CA ALA A 127 -21.75 -5.03 -3.03
C ALA A 127 -21.60 -4.68 -1.54
N PHE A 128 -20.59 -3.89 -1.19
CA PHE A 128 -20.26 -3.52 0.18
C PHE A 128 -20.64 -2.07 0.54
N TYR A 129 -21.46 -1.40 -0.28
CA TYR A 129 -21.87 -0.02 -0.03
C TYR A 129 -22.49 0.13 1.38
N PRO A 130 -22.11 1.17 2.17
CA PRO A 130 -21.29 2.33 1.80
C PRO A 130 -19.78 2.18 2.04
N ALA A 131 -19.31 1.00 2.45
CA ALA A 131 -17.89 0.78 2.72
C ALA A 131 -17.03 0.96 1.44
N VAL A 132 -15.81 1.47 1.65
CA VAL A 132 -14.79 1.62 0.61
C VAL A 132 -13.68 0.60 0.87
N GLU A 133 -13.12 0.04 -0.20
CA GLU A 133 -11.97 -0.86 -0.11
C GLU A 133 -10.76 -0.16 0.55
N SER A 134 -9.92 -0.93 1.26
CA SER A 134 -8.66 -0.38 1.75
C SER A 134 -7.69 -0.14 0.59
N PRO A 135 -6.70 0.76 0.73
CA PRO A 135 -5.69 0.96 -0.29
C PRO A 135 -4.98 -0.33 -0.72
N GLN A 136 -4.69 -1.23 0.22
CA GLN A 136 -4.04 -2.50 -0.07
C GLN A 136 -4.93 -3.39 -0.94
N THR A 137 -6.23 -3.50 -0.60
CA THR A 137 -7.21 -4.24 -1.40
C THR A 137 -7.39 -3.60 -2.78
N HIS A 138 -7.41 -2.28 -2.85
CA HIS A 138 -7.51 -1.51 -4.09
C HIS A 138 -6.38 -1.85 -5.06
N TYR A 139 -5.12 -1.82 -4.60
CA TYR A 139 -3.97 -2.22 -5.42
C TYR A 139 -4.00 -3.71 -5.72
N PHE A 140 -4.32 -4.55 -4.74
CA PHE A 140 -4.36 -6.01 -4.92
C PHE A 140 -5.31 -6.46 -6.03
N ILE A 141 -6.52 -5.88 -6.08
CA ILE A 141 -7.45 -6.12 -7.20
C ILE A 141 -6.78 -5.76 -8.53
N GLY A 142 -6.03 -4.65 -8.57
CA GLY A 142 -5.25 -4.29 -9.75
C GLY A 142 -4.19 -5.32 -10.14
N PHE A 143 -3.46 -5.86 -9.16
CA PHE A 143 -2.44 -6.88 -9.41
C PHE A 143 -3.04 -8.24 -9.78
N LEU A 144 -4.24 -8.59 -9.29
CA LEU A 144 -4.96 -9.79 -9.73
C LEU A 144 -5.23 -9.76 -11.24
N TRP A 145 -5.66 -8.61 -11.76
CA TRP A 145 -5.88 -8.43 -13.20
C TRP A 145 -4.59 -8.34 -14.01
N LEU A 146 -3.45 -8.09 -13.37
CA LEU A 146 -2.14 -8.22 -14.00
C LEU A 146 -1.69 -9.67 -14.13
N LEU A 147 -2.04 -10.58 -13.21
CA LEU A 147 -1.53 -11.97 -13.22
C LEU A 147 -1.70 -12.71 -14.56
N PRO A 148 -2.89 -12.67 -15.24
CA PRO A 148 -3.04 -13.31 -16.54
C PRO A 148 -2.11 -12.72 -17.60
N LEU A 149 -1.90 -11.40 -17.56
CA LEU A 149 -1.01 -10.71 -18.49
C LEU A 149 0.44 -11.09 -18.26
N LEU A 150 0.85 -11.28 -17.00
CA LEU A 150 2.23 -11.62 -16.69
C LEU A 150 2.67 -12.92 -17.35
N VAL A 151 1.78 -13.92 -17.52
CA VAL A 151 2.07 -15.14 -18.27
C VAL A 151 2.53 -14.86 -19.71
N PHE A 152 2.02 -13.80 -20.35
CA PHE A 152 2.37 -13.44 -21.73
C PHE A 152 3.59 -12.51 -21.82
N PHE A 153 3.74 -11.61 -20.85
CA PHE A 153 4.75 -10.54 -20.89
C PHE A 153 6.06 -10.90 -20.20
N VAL A 154 6.02 -11.73 -19.17
CA VAL A 154 7.22 -12.10 -18.43
C VAL A 154 7.78 -13.41 -19.02
N PRO A 155 9.07 -13.45 -19.42
CA PRO A 155 9.65 -14.66 -19.98
C PRO A 155 9.74 -15.75 -18.92
N ARG A 156 9.05 -16.88 -19.15
CA ARG A 156 9.17 -18.08 -18.32
C ARG A 156 10.59 -18.67 -18.32
N GLY A 157 11.30 -18.60 -19.45
CA GLY A 157 12.61 -19.23 -19.59
C GLY A 157 12.52 -20.75 -19.42
N ASN A 158 13.48 -21.36 -18.72
CA ASN A 158 13.48 -22.81 -18.45
C ASN A 158 12.63 -23.21 -17.23
N ARG A 159 11.99 -22.25 -16.55
CA ARG A 159 11.29 -22.50 -15.28
C ARG A 159 10.05 -23.37 -15.46
N SER A 160 9.72 -24.19 -14.47
CA SER A 160 8.41 -24.85 -14.39
C SER A 160 7.26 -23.82 -14.27
N PHE A 161 6.05 -24.17 -14.73
CA PHE A 161 4.90 -23.24 -14.69
C PHE A 161 4.52 -22.85 -13.26
N SER A 162 4.47 -23.83 -12.36
CA SER A 162 4.10 -23.60 -10.95
C SER A 162 5.08 -22.64 -10.26
N PHE A 163 6.38 -22.84 -10.50
CA PHE A 163 7.42 -21.96 -9.98
C PHE A 163 7.26 -20.54 -10.51
N TYR A 164 7.09 -20.42 -11.83
CA TYR A 164 6.88 -19.16 -12.51
C TYR A 164 5.66 -18.40 -11.97
N ALA A 165 4.55 -19.10 -11.77
CA ALA A 165 3.30 -18.52 -11.26
C ALA A 165 3.48 -17.99 -9.82
N VAL A 166 4.12 -18.77 -8.94
CA VAL A 166 4.38 -18.37 -7.55
C VAL A 166 5.33 -17.17 -7.48
N GLU A 167 6.45 -17.21 -8.23
CA GLU A 167 7.43 -16.11 -8.28
C GLU A 167 6.78 -14.81 -8.74
N THR A 168 6.04 -14.89 -9.83
CA THR A 168 5.35 -13.74 -10.44
C THR A 168 4.29 -13.18 -9.50
N SER A 169 3.50 -14.06 -8.86
CA SER A 169 2.45 -13.65 -7.92
C SER A 169 3.02 -13.03 -6.65
N MET A 170 4.14 -13.55 -6.15
CA MET A 170 4.79 -12.99 -4.97
C MET A 170 5.37 -11.60 -5.25
N LEU A 171 5.94 -11.40 -6.43
CA LEU A 171 6.47 -10.09 -6.80
C LEU A 171 5.33 -9.09 -7.04
N ALA A 172 4.21 -9.53 -7.62
CA ALA A 172 2.98 -8.73 -7.71
C ALA A 172 2.44 -8.35 -6.32
N ALA A 173 2.36 -9.30 -5.38
CA ALA A 173 1.93 -9.05 -4.01
C ALA A 173 2.86 -8.06 -3.29
N ALA A 174 4.18 -8.20 -3.44
CA ALA A 174 5.15 -7.29 -2.83
C ALA A 174 5.03 -5.87 -3.38
N LEU A 175 4.87 -5.71 -4.70
CA LEU A 175 4.62 -4.42 -5.33
C LEU A 175 3.28 -3.83 -4.91
N SER A 176 2.24 -4.65 -4.70
CA SER A 176 0.94 -4.22 -4.17
C SER A 176 1.05 -3.60 -2.78
N LEU A 177 1.92 -4.15 -1.93
CA LEU A 177 2.15 -3.67 -0.58
C LEU A 177 3.05 -2.42 -0.55
N VAL A 178 4.01 -2.31 -1.48
CA VAL A 178 4.93 -1.15 -1.58
C VAL A 178 4.29 0.06 -2.25
N ALA A 179 3.47 -0.13 -3.29
CA ALA A 179 2.86 0.95 -4.05
C ALA A 179 2.18 2.02 -3.18
N PRO A 180 1.29 1.67 -2.22
CA PRO A 180 0.67 2.67 -1.35
C PRO A 180 1.67 3.37 -0.42
N GLN A 181 2.80 2.72 -0.10
CA GLN A 181 3.83 3.24 0.80
C GLN A 181 4.84 4.15 0.08
N ALA A 182 5.05 3.99 -1.22
CA ALA A 182 6.09 4.71 -1.96
C ALA A 182 5.92 6.25 -1.94
N SER A 183 4.67 6.71 -1.80
CA SER A 183 4.34 8.13 -1.71
C SER A 183 4.25 8.66 -0.27
N ALA A 184 4.31 7.78 0.73
CA ALA A 184 4.26 8.14 2.14
C ALA A 184 5.64 8.61 2.65
N PRO A 185 5.70 9.33 3.79
CA PRO A 185 6.96 9.61 4.48
C PRO A 185 7.75 8.31 4.71
N GLY A 186 9.06 8.32 4.43
CA GLY A 186 9.89 7.10 4.49
C GLY A 186 9.69 6.09 3.35
N GLY A 187 8.72 6.32 2.44
CA GLY A 187 8.36 5.44 1.34
C GLY A 187 9.48 5.11 0.37
N VAL A 188 10.41 6.04 0.15
CA VAL A 188 11.63 5.83 -0.66
C VAL A 188 12.49 4.73 -0.04
N LEU A 189 12.71 4.78 1.28
CA LEU A 189 13.52 3.78 1.98
C LEU A 189 12.83 2.41 1.98
N VAL A 190 11.51 2.37 2.21
CA VAL A 190 10.71 1.15 2.07
C VAL A 190 10.89 0.53 0.69
N THR A 191 10.73 1.34 -0.36
CA THR A 191 10.86 0.90 -1.75
C THR A 191 12.26 0.37 -2.04
N VAL A 192 13.31 1.10 -1.66
CA VAL A 192 14.71 0.68 -1.87
C VAL A 192 15.00 -0.63 -1.13
N CYS A 193 14.64 -0.73 0.14
CA CYS A 193 14.86 -1.96 0.92
C CYS A 193 14.12 -3.16 0.32
N THR A 194 12.87 -2.97 -0.12
CA THR A 194 12.11 -4.03 -0.78
C THR A 194 12.76 -4.45 -2.10
N LEU A 195 13.16 -3.52 -2.96
CA LEU A 195 13.82 -3.84 -4.23
C LEU A 195 15.16 -4.57 -4.00
N LEU A 196 15.94 -4.16 -3.01
CA LEU A 196 17.17 -4.85 -2.63
C LEU A 196 16.90 -6.28 -2.13
N LEU A 197 15.90 -6.47 -1.27
CA LEU A 197 15.50 -7.80 -0.79
C LEU A 197 15.04 -8.70 -1.95
N LEU A 198 14.14 -8.20 -2.80
CA LEU A 198 13.65 -8.92 -3.99
C LEU A 198 14.78 -9.29 -4.96
N SER A 199 15.78 -8.42 -5.12
CA SER A 199 16.96 -8.69 -5.97
C SER A 199 17.77 -9.89 -5.52
N GLY A 200 17.73 -10.19 -4.22
CA GLY A 200 18.48 -11.27 -3.60
C GLY A 200 17.72 -12.56 -3.40
N GLN A 201 16.42 -12.58 -3.70
CA GLN A 201 15.60 -13.76 -3.49
C GLN A 201 15.95 -14.88 -4.46
N VAL A 202 16.03 -16.08 -3.92
CA VAL A 202 16.32 -17.32 -4.65
C VAL A 202 15.34 -18.38 -4.17
N TRP A 203 14.48 -18.80 -5.08
CA TRP A 203 13.53 -19.86 -4.79
C TRP A 203 14.22 -21.20 -4.57
N ARG A 204 13.77 -21.93 -3.55
CA ARG A 204 14.33 -23.21 -3.12
C ARG A 204 13.25 -24.10 -2.50
N ALA A 205 13.45 -25.41 -2.61
CA ALA A 205 12.66 -26.36 -1.84
C ALA A 205 13.04 -26.31 -0.35
N LEU A 206 12.05 -26.53 0.52
CA LEU A 206 12.27 -26.69 1.96
C LEU A 206 12.70 -28.14 2.22
N THR A 207 14.00 -28.35 2.43
CA THR A 207 14.57 -29.71 2.53
C THR A 207 15.01 -30.08 3.93
N THR A 208 15.20 -29.11 4.83
CA THR A 208 15.67 -29.38 6.21
C THR A 208 14.58 -29.15 7.25
N ARG A 209 14.73 -29.77 8.42
CA ARG A 209 13.86 -29.52 9.60
C ARG A 209 13.78 -28.03 9.95
N PHE A 210 14.90 -27.31 9.85
CA PHE A 210 14.95 -25.87 10.08
C PHE A 210 14.06 -25.10 9.10
N ASP A 211 14.06 -25.46 7.81
CA ASP A 211 13.19 -24.79 6.82
C ASP A 211 11.71 -25.02 7.12
N VAL A 212 11.34 -26.21 7.60
CA VAL A 212 9.97 -26.52 8.02
C VAL A 212 9.56 -25.68 9.23
N VAL A 213 10.43 -25.56 10.24
CA VAL A 213 10.19 -24.70 11.40
C VAL A 213 10.02 -23.24 10.97
N CYS A 214 10.87 -22.75 10.06
CA CYS A 214 10.71 -21.40 9.51
C CYS A 214 9.39 -21.22 8.76
N ALA A 215 8.93 -22.22 8.01
CA ALA A 215 7.63 -22.18 7.32
C ALA A 215 6.45 -22.14 8.30
N ILE A 216 6.51 -22.94 9.37
CA ILE A 216 5.48 -22.92 10.43
C ILE A 216 5.48 -21.57 11.14
N ALA A 217 6.65 -21.06 11.52
CA ALA A 217 6.78 -19.76 12.17
C ALA A 217 6.29 -18.63 11.27
N TRP A 218 6.60 -18.69 9.97
CA TRP A 218 6.12 -17.74 8.97
C TRP A 218 4.59 -17.78 8.85
N PHE A 219 3.98 -18.96 8.81
CA PHE A 219 2.53 -19.09 8.78
C PHE A 219 1.87 -18.58 10.07
N ALA A 220 2.42 -18.94 11.23
CA ALA A 220 1.95 -18.45 12.53
C ALA A 220 2.04 -16.91 12.63
N ALA A 221 3.11 -16.32 12.08
CA ALA A 221 3.26 -14.87 12.00
C ALA A 221 2.14 -14.22 11.16
N ALA A 222 1.68 -14.86 10.09
CA ALA A 222 0.55 -14.36 9.30
C ALA A 222 -0.73 -14.28 10.13
N ILE A 223 -1.04 -15.34 10.89
CA ILE A 223 -2.20 -15.39 11.79
C ILE A 223 -2.08 -14.32 12.86
N PHE A 224 -0.89 -14.17 13.44
CA PHE A 224 -0.62 -13.14 14.44
C PHE A 224 -0.79 -11.73 13.88
N ILE A 225 -0.23 -11.43 12.71
CA ILE A 225 -0.35 -10.14 12.04
C ILE A 225 -1.81 -9.83 11.73
N ALA A 226 -2.55 -10.81 11.22
CA ALA A 226 -3.98 -10.68 10.95
C ALA A 226 -4.78 -10.42 12.23
N GLY A 227 -4.56 -11.22 13.28
CA GLY A 227 -5.26 -11.08 14.56
C GLY A 227 -4.92 -9.79 15.31
N ALA A 228 -3.66 -9.35 15.24
CA ALA A 228 -3.18 -8.09 15.84
C ALA A 228 -3.41 -6.87 14.94
N ALA A 229 -3.96 -7.05 13.73
CA ALA A 229 -4.25 -5.97 12.79
C ALA A 229 -3.04 -5.11 12.38
N MET A 230 -1.84 -5.71 12.30
CA MET A 230 -0.57 -4.99 12.07
C MET A 230 -0.19 -4.95 10.59
N GLU A 231 -0.92 -4.20 9.77
CA GLU A 231 -0.73 -4.18 8.31
C GLU A 231 0.68 -3.81 7.85
N SER A 232 1.40 -2.99 8.61
CA SER A 232 2.79 -2.61 8.33
C SER A 232 3.76 -3.79 8.31
N LEU A 233 3.38 -4.93 8.89
CA LEU A 233 4.20 -6.15 8.93
C LEU A 233 3.96 -7.10 7.74
N TRP A 234 2.95 -6.86 6.90
CA TRP A 234 2.68 -7.74 5.75
C TRP A 234 3.82 -7.76 4.73
N LEU A 235 4.44 -6.61 4.47
CA LEU A 235 5.55 -6.49 3.54
C LEU A 235 6.81 -7.24 4.02
N PRO A 236 7.36 -7.01 5.23
CA PRO A 236 8.49 -7.78 5.72
C PRO A 236 8.15 -9.27 5.87
N TRP A 237 6.92 -9.61 6.29
CA TRP A 237 6.45 -11.00 6.34
C TRP A 237 6.53 -11.67 4.96
N LEU A 238 6.03 -11.00 3.93
CA LEU A 238 6.11 -11.53 2.57
C LEU A 238 7.58 -11.72 2.13
N LEU A 239 8.43 -10.73 2.39
CA LEU A 239 9.83 -10.74 1.95
C LEU A 239 10.72 -11.76 2.69
N ILE A 240 10.32 -12.22 3.88
CA ILE A 240 11.03 -13.27 4.64
C ILE A 240 10.51 -14.69 4.34
N CYS A 241 9.67 -14.86 3.31
CA CYS A 241 9.13 -16.15 2.91
C CYS A 241 10.23 -17.23 2.80
N PRO A 242 10.15 -18.35 3.55
CA PRO A 242 11.21 -19.35 3.64
C PRO A 242 11.61 -20.01 2.31
N TRP A 243 10.68 -20.01 1.35
CA TRP A 243 10.86 -20.59 0.03
C TRP A 243 11.73 -19.76 -0.91
N CYS A 244 11.90 -18.46 -0.65
CA CYS A 244 12.67 -17.57 -1.52
C CYS A 244 13.79 -16.81 -0.78
N MET A 245 13.74 -16.77 0.55
CA MET A 245 14.73 -16.09 1.36
C MET A 245 16.01 -16.93 1.52
N PRO A 246 17.20 -16.45 1.10
CA PRO A 246 18.44 -17.17 1.33
C PRO A 246 18.85 -17.10 2.81
N ARG A 247 19.16 -18.24 3.44
CA ARG A 247 19.53 -18.28 4.88
C ARG A 247 20.67 -17.32 5.26
N LYS A 248 21.63 -17.11 4.35
CA LYS A 248 22.77 -16.20 4.55
C LYS A 248 22.34 -14.76 4.80
N TRP A 249 21.16 -14.35 4.34
CA TRP A 249 20.67 -12.98 4.52
C TRP A 249 20.20 -12.71 5.95
N LEU A 250 19.73 -13.74 6.66
CA LEU A 250 19.35 -13.64 8.08
C LEU A 250 20.58 -13.50 9.00
N LEU A 251 21.72 -14.03 8.56
CA LEU A 251 22.97 -14.07 9.34
C LEU A 251 23.94 -12.92 8.98
N ARG A 252 23.50 -11.96 8.17
CA ARG A 252 24.31 -10.85 7.65
C ARG A 252 23.66 -9.50 7.94
N PRO A 253 24.39 -8.39 7.81
CA PRO A 253 23.82 -7.05 7.95
C PRO A 253 22.63 -6.77 7.02
N THR A 254 22.42 -7.58 5.97
CA THR A 254 21.20 -7.55 5.14
C THR A 254 19.91 -7.76 5.92
N VAL A 255 19.94 -8.37 7.11
CA VAL A 255 18.76 -8.46 7.99
C VAL A 255 18.23 -7.07 8.35
N LEU A 256 19.09 -6.05 8.35
CA LEU A 256 18.70 -4.67 8.63
C LEU A 256 17.79 -4.06 7.55
N LEU A 257 17.78 -4.63 6.34
CA LEU A 257 16.87 -4.20 5.27
C LEU A 257 15.40 -4.39 5.67
N PHE A 258 15.09 -5.43 6.47
CA PHE A 258 13.70 -5.69 6.90
C PHE A 258 13.13 -4.57 7.77
N PHE A 259 13.95 -3.96 8.63
CA PHE A 259 13.51 -2.78 9.38
C PHE A 259 13.16 -1.63 8.44
N GLY A 260 13.94 -1.43 7.38
CA GLY A 260 13.63 -0.42 6.37
C GLY A 260 12.37 -0.71 5.55
N THR A 261 11.86 -1.94 5.54
CA THR A 261 10.58 -2.28 4.90
C THR A 261 9.36 -2.02 5.78
N VAL A 262 9.55 -1.71 7.06
CA VAL A 262 8.48 -1.31 7.96
C VAL A 262 8.38 0.22 7.93
N PRO A 263 7.25 0.80 7.46
CA PRO A 263 7.11 2.25 7.29
C PRO A 263 7.49 3.07 8.53
N LEU A 264 7.10 2.59 9.72
CA LEU A 264 7.40 3.29 10.97
C LEU A 264 8.90 3.42 11.24
N PHE A 265 9.67 2.35 11.05
CA PHE A 265 11.13 2.38 11.19
C PHE A 265 11.77 3.21 10.09
N ALA A 266 11.24 3.15 8.87
CA ALA A 266 11.71 3.96 7.75
C ALA A 266 11.57 5.47 8.00
N ILE A 267 10.53 5.88 8.74
CA ILE A 267 10.29 7.27 9.13
C ILE A 267 11.16 7.66 10.34
N LYS A 268 11.08 6.89 11.42
CA LYS A 268 11.63 7.30 12.73
C LYS A 268 13.11 6.98 12.89
N CYS A 269 13.58 5.87 12.31
CA CYS A 269 14.94 5.39 12.47
C CYS A 269 15.57 4.98 11.13
N PRO A 270 15.58 5.85 10.09
CA PRO A 270 16.10 5.49 8.76
C PRO A 270 17.56 5.03 8.80
N TRP A 271 18.34 5.49 9.78
CA TRP A 271 19.74 5.09 9.97
C TRP A 271 19.93 3.61 10.30
N LEU A 272 18.93 2.93 10.87
CA LEU A 272 19.00 1.49 11.14
C LEU A 272 19.06 0.67 9.84
N ALA A 273 18.41 1.17 8.78
CA ALA A 273 18.39 0.50 7.49
C ALA A 273 19.63 0.81 6.63
N LEU A 274 20.34 1.93 6.88
CA LEU A 274 21.49 2.36 6.07
C LEU A 274 22.60 1.29 5.96
N PRO A 275 23.08 0.66 7.06
CA PRO A 275 24.06 -0.41 6.95
C PRO A 275 23.53 -1.62 6.15
N GLY A 276 22.23 -1.91 6.28
CA GLY A 276 21.55 -2.94 5.49
C GLY A 276 21.52 -2.61 4.00
N VAL A 277 21.21 -1.36 3.64
CA VAL A 277 21.22 -0.85 2.25
C VAL A 277 22.62 -0.95 1.65
N LEU A 278 23.64 -0.48 2.37
CA LEU A 278 25.04 -0.57 1.93
C LEU A 278 25.49 -2.02 1.77
N ALA A 279 25.15 -2.89 2.73
CA ALA A 279 25.45 -4.32 2.64
C ALA A 279 24.70 -5.00 1.48
N GLY A 280 23.44 -4.65 1.26
CA GLY A 280 22.62 -5.15 0.15
C GLY A 280 23.19 -4.75 -1.22
N LEU A 281 23.56 -3.47 -1.37
CA LEU A 281 24.24 -2.96 -2.57
C LEU A 281 25.60 -3.65 -2.77
N TRP A 282 26.40 -3.80 -1.72
CA TRP A 282 27.67 -4.52 -1.78
C TRP A 282 27.50 -6.00 -2.15
N MET A 283 26.45 -6.65 -1.63
CA MET A 283 26.11 -8.02 -2.00
C MET A 283 25.65 -8.11 -3.45
N LEU A 284 24.84 -7.18 -3.94
CA LEU A 284 24.50 -7.08 -5.37
C LEU A 284 25.75 -6.94 -6.25
N LEU A 285 26.73 -6.16 -5.79
CA LEU A 285 28.00 -5.95 -6.48
C LEU A 285 28.91 -7.19 -6.49
N ARG A 286 28.84 -8.06 -5.47
CA ARG A 286 29.71 -9.23 -5.32
C ARG A 286 29.08 -10.57 -5.67
N HIS A 287 27.79 -10.77 -5.40
CA HIS A 287 27.11 -12.03 -5.67
C HIS A 287 26.77 -12.13 -7.15
N HIS A 288 27.47 -13.07 -7.80
CA HIS A 288 27.17 -13.55 -9.13
C HIS A 288 25.78 -14.19 -9.13
N SER A 289 25.08 -14.02 -10.24
CA SER A 289 23.71 -14.43 -10.53
C SER A 289 23.20 -15.57 -9.63
N PRO A 290 22.03 -15.43 -9.00
CA PRO A 290 21.41 -16.58 -8.38
C PRO A 290 21.11 -17.60 -9.49
N HIS A 291 21.90 -18.66 -9.55
CA HIS A 291 21.50 -19.84 -10.27
C HIS A 291 20.22 -20.33 -9.59
N VAL A 292 19.13 -20.40 -10.35
CA VAL A 292 17.95 -21.14 -9.93
C VAL A 292 18.40 -22.59 -9.83
N ASP A 293 18.65 -23.06 -8.61
CA ASP A 293 19.00 -24.47 -8.37
C ASP A 293 17.68 -25.26 -8.49
N GLU A 294 17.23 -25.50 -9.73
CA GLU A 294 16.01 -26.28 -10.04
C GLU A 294 16.15 -27.78 -9.72
N LYS A 295 17.00 -28.16 -8.77
CA LYS A 295 17.16 -29.58 -8.40
C LYS A 295 15.87 -30.18 -7.83
N HIS A 296 14.97 -29.36 -7.28
CA HIS A 296 13.70 -29.81 -6.71
C HIS A 296 12.56 -28.83 -7.04
N PRO A 297 11.68 -29.13 -8.01
CA PRO A 297 10.54 -28.28 -8.30
C PRO A 297 9.55 -28.25 -7.13
N LEU A 298 8.89 -27.10 -6.94
CA LEU A 298 7.78 -26.94 -6.01
C LEU A 298 6.66 -27.93 -6.37
N SER A 299 6.16 -28.68 -5.38
CA SER A 299 4.98 -29.52 -5.60
C SER A 299 3.77 -28.64 -5.95
N TRP A 300 2.82 -29.18 -6.72
CA TRP A 300 1.60 -28.44 -7.08
C TRP A 300 0.80 -28.03 -5.84
N LYS A 301 0.74 -28.90 -4.82
CA LYS A 301 0.08 -28.61 -3.53
C LYS A 301 0.73 -27.43 -2.82
N SER A 302 2.06 -27.45 -2.69
CA SER A 302 2.82 -26.34 -2.10
C SER A 302 2.64 -25.04 -2.88
N SER A 303 2.56 -25.13 -4.21
CA SER A 303 2.34 -23.96 -5.07
C SER A 303 0.97 -23.34 -4.83
N ILE A 304 -0.10 -24.13 -4.76
CA ILE A 304 -1.44 -23.64 -4.44
C ILE A 304 -1.49 -23.05 -3.03
N SER A 305 -0.93 -23.75 -2.04
CA SER A 305 -0.89 -23.24 -0.67
C SER A 305 -0.17 -21.89 -0.59
N LEU A 306 0.97 -21.75 -1.25
CA LEU A 306 1.70 -20.48 -1.33
C LEU A 306 0.87 -19.41 -2.02
N LEU A 307 0.26 -19.71 -3.17
CA LEU A 307 -0.60 -18.77 -3.87
C LEU A 307 -1.73 -18.28 -2.98
N LEU A 308 -2.44 -19.17 -2.28
CA LEU A 308 -3.50 -18.78 -1.34
C LEU A 308 -2.96 -17.90 -0.19
N MET A 309 -1.77 -18.19 0.33
CA MET A 309 -1.16 -17.37 1.38
C MET A 309 -0.83 -15.95 0.90
N LEU A 310 -0.54 -15.75 -0.39
CA LEU A 310 -0.32 -14.42 -0.95
C LEU A 310 -1.59 -13.55 -0.94
N PHE A 311 -2.78 -14.12 -0.83
CA PHE A 311 -4.04 -13.36 -0.71
C PHE A 311 -4.29 -12.85 0.71
N VAL A 312 -3.70 -13.49 1.73
CA VAL A 312 -3.98 -13.21 3.15
C VAL A 312 -3.78 -11.74 3.52
N PRO A 313 -2.71 -11.04 3.11
CA PRO A 313 -2.52 -9.61 3.42
C PRO A 313 -3.68 -8.70 2.97
N PHE A 314 -4.42 -9.13 1.96
CA PHE A 314 -5.43 -8.32 1.27
C PHE A 314 -6.85 -8.71 1.65
N THR A 315 -7.05 -9.91 2.16
CA THR A 315 -8.35 -10.39 2.63
C THR A 315 -8.48 -10.32 4.15
N ALA A 316 -7.37 -10.41 4.90
CA ALA A 316 -7.39 -10.38 6.36
C ALA A 316 -8.02 -9.10 6.92
N SER A 317 -7.74 -7.95 6.32
CA SER A 317 -8.32 -6.65 6.71
C SER A 317 -9.83 -6.57 6.46
N THR A 318 -10.34 -7.33 5.49
CA THR A 318 -11.76 -7.37 5.11
C THR A 318 -12.55 -8.40 5.93
N LEU A 319 -11.91 -9.48 6.38
CA LEU A 319 -12.53 -10.54 7.20
C LEU A 319 -12.50 -10.22 8.70
N GLY A 320 -11.55 -9.40 9.15
CA GLY A 320 -11.43 -8.95 10.53
C GLY A 320 -12.52 -8.02 11.12
N PRO A 321 -13.35 -7.28 10.35
CA PRO A 321 -14.41 -6.41 10.90
C PRO A 321 -15.46 -7.16 11.73
N ALA A 322 -15.65 -8.47 11.50
CA ALA A 322 -16.58 -9.30 12.29
C ALA A 322 -16.22 -9.39 13.79
N PHE A 323 -15.01 -8.97 14.17
CA PHE A 323 -14.52 -9.04 15.55
C PHE A 323 -14.20 -7.67 16.16
N ARG A 324 -14.50 -6.55 15.48
CA ARG A 324 -14.16 -5.21 15.99
C ARG A 324 -15.39 -4.53 16.57
N SER A 325 -15.26 -4.04 17.80
CA SER A 325 -16.29 -3.21 18.43
C SER A 325 -16.43 -1.91 17.65
N GLU A 326 -17.62 -1.63 17.12
CA GLU A 326 -17.95 -0.31 16.61
C GLU A 326 -17.69 0.74 17.70
N SER A 327 -16.80 1.69 17.41
CA SER A 327 -16.52 2.80 18.30
C SER A 327 -17.49 3.94 18.01
N PHE A 328 -18.41 4.18 18.93
CA PHE A 328 -19.36 5.28 18.87
C PHE A 328 -18.84 6.50 19.65
N PRO A 329 -19.16 7.73 19.19
CA PRO A 329 -18.90 8.94 19.96
C PRO A 329 -19.45 8.84 21.39
N PRO A 330 -18.79 9.46 22.38
CA PRO A 330 -19.24 9.40 23.77
C PRO A 330 -20.61 10.05 23.97
N ALA A 331 -21.32 9.61 25.01
CA ALA A 331 -22.59 10.21 25.40
C ALA A 331 -22.41 11.70 25.75
N GLY A 332 -23.43 12.52 25.46
CA GLY A 332 -23.38 13.97 25.69
C GLY A 332 -22.85 14.79 24.51
N VAL A 333 -22.48 14.15 23.39
CA VAL A 333 -22.17 14.82 22.11
C VAL A 333 -23.32 14.65 21.14
N MET A 334 -23.72 15.73 20.47
CA MET A 334 -24.62 15.62 19.32
C MET A 334 -23.80 15.16 18.13
N TYR A 335 -24.22 14.11 17.44
CA TYR A 335 -23.50 13.62 16.28
C TYR A 335 -24.42 13.32 15.11
N GLN A 336 -23.87 13.49 13.91
CA GLN A 336 -24.50 13.10 12.66
C GLN A 336 -23.57 12.12 11.94
N MET A 337 -24.07 10.93 11.63
CA MET A 337 -23.32 9.98 10.81
C MET A 337 -23.09 10.57 9.42
N ILE A 338 -21.83 10.63 8.99
CA ILE A 338 -21.43 11.06 7.64
C ILE A 338 -21.32 9.82 6.74
N GLU A 339 -20.65 8.80 7.26
CA GLU A 339 -20.44 7.48 6.64
C GLU A 339 -20.37 6.43 7.77
N VAL A 340 -20.43 5.14 7.44
CA VAL A 340 -20.38 4.07 8.45
C VAL A 340 -19.07 4.17 9.23
N GLY A 341 -19.17 4.33 10.55
CA GLY A 341 -18.02 4.53 11.44
C GLY A 341 -17.43 5.95 11.41
N SER A 342 -18.04 6.92 10.73
CA SER A 342 -17.64 8.33 10.81
C SER A 342 -18.80 9.24 11.18
N TYR A 343 -18.53 10.13 12.13
CA TYR A 343 -19.54 11.00 12.73
C TYR A 343 -19.04 12.43 12.77
N ARG A 344 -19.87 13.37 12.30
CA ARG A 344 -19.66 14.79 12.57
C ARG A 344 -20.11 15.06 14.00
N LEU A 345 -19.22 15.59 14.82
CA LEU A 345 -19.52 15.94 16.20
C LEU A 345 -19.91 17.41 16.33
N ARG A 346 -20.89 17.68 17.20
CA ARG A 346 -21.33 19.01 17.59
C ARG A 346 -21.51 19.11 19.10
N TYR A 347 -20.94 20.16 19.67
CA TYR A 347 -21.10 20.53 21.08
C TYR A 347 -21.96 21.78 21.22
N ILE A 348 -22.65 21.90 22.35
CA ILE A 348 -23.30 23.15 22.75
C ILE A 348 -22.22 24.23 22.90
N GLY A 349 -22.43 25.38 22.25
CA GLY A 349 -21.48 26.51 22.25
C GLY A 349 -20.26 26.34 21.33
N GLN A 350 -20.18 25.27 20.53
CA GLN A 350 -19.09 25.10 19.57
C GLN A 350 -19.13 26.21 18.49
N ASN A 351 -17.95 26.71 18.12
CA ASN A 351 -17.82 27.63 17.00
C ASN A 351 -18.39 26.99 15.72
N PRO A 352 -19.37 27.62 15.04
CA PRO A 352 -20.03 27.04 13.88
C PRO A 352 -19.07 26.80 12.70
N GLU A 353 -17.99 27.60 12.62
CA GLU A 353 -17.00 27.58 11.54
C GLU A 353 -15.99 26.43 11.62
N VAL A 354 -15.86 25.79 12.79
CA VAL A 354 -14.99 24.63 12.99
C VAL A 354 -15.84 23.36 13.07
N ALA A 355 -15.64 22.44 12.14
CA ALA A 355 -16.24 21.12 12.16
C ALA A 355 -15.27 20.10 12.78
N LEU A 356 -15.77 19.27 13.69
CA LEU A 356 -15.05 18.13 14.23
C LEU A 356 -15.64 16.84 13.66
N THR A 357 -14.77 15.96 13.17
CA THR A 357 -15.16 14.66 12.65
C THR A 357 -14.47 13.55 13.46
N TRP A 358 -15.27 12.61 13.91
CA TRP A 358 -14.87 11.37 14.54
C TRP A 358 -14.79 10.28 13.47
N HIS A 359 -13.63 9.66 13.32
CA HIS A 359 -13.48 8.45 12.55
C HIS A 359 -13.20 7.32 13.53
N ALA A 360 -14.19 6.45 13.70
CA ALA A 360 -13.99 5.15 14.32
C ALA A 360 -12.88 4.43 13.56
N PRO A 361 -12.14 3.52 14.21
CA PRO A 361 -11.10 2.76 13.55
C PRO A 361 -11.70 1.94 12.40
N SER A 362 -11.62 2.48 11.19
CA SER A 362 -12.16 1.86 9.97
C SER A 362 -11.07 0.98 9.36
N GLY A 363 -11.36 -0.32 9.28
CA GLY A 363 -10.41 -1.32 8.81
C GLY A 363 -9.05 -1.27 9.50
N SER A 364 -8.00 -1.56 8.73
CA SER A 364 -6.55 -1.54 9.00
C SER A 364 -5.96 -0.44 9.88
N GLY A 365 -6.67 0.68 10.04
CA GLY A 365 -6.18 2.04 10.16
C GLY A 365 -5.32 2.44 11.37
N ARG A 366 -4.57 1.54 12.00
CA ARG A 366 -3.43 1.96 12.82
C ARG A 366 -2.49 2.76 11.91
N HIS A 367 -2.20 3.99 12.31
CA HIS A 367 -1.12 4.81 11.76
C HIS A 367 -1.37 5.49 10.39
N HIS A 368 -2.61 5.64 9.92
CA HIS A 368 -2.89 6.55 8.78
C HIS A 368 -3.01 8.00 9.26
N THR A 369 -2.41 8.93 8.52
CA THR A 369 -2.50 10.38 8.79
C THR A 369 -3.51 11.03 7.84
N LEU A 370 -4.01 12.19 8.24
CA LEU A 370 -4.83 13.08 7.44
C LEU A 370 -4.21 13.35 6.06
N ALA A 371 -2.89 13.53 6.00
CA ALA A 371 -2.15 13.73 4.75
C ALA A 371 -2.26 12.53 3.80
N VAL A 372 -2.15 11.31 4.32
CA VAL A 372 -2.31 10.09 3.52
C VAL A 372 -3.76 9.94 3.07
N CYS A 373 -4.73 10.16 3.97
CA CYS A 373 -6.15 10.06 3.66
C CYS A 373 -6.58 11.04 2.56
N LEU A 374 -6.14 12.30 2.63
CA LEU A 374 -6.46 13.31 1.62
C LEU A 374 -5.74 13.06 0.29
N LEU A 375 -4.52 12.53 0.32
CA LEU A 375 -3.81 12.15 -0.90
C LEU A 375 -4.60 11.12 -1.73
N TYR A 376 -5.22 10.12 -1.08
CA TYR A 376 -6.10 9.16 -1.76
C TYR A 376 -7.34 9.80 -2.38
N ARG A 377 -7.82 10.89 -1.78
CA ARG A 377 -8.94 11.69 -2.31
C ARG A 377 -8.48 12.69 -3.38
N GLY A 378 -7.22 12.65 -3.79
CA GLY A 378 -6.63 13.52 -4.81
C GLY A 378 -6.21 14.90 -4.28
N SER A 379 -6.26 15.12 -2.97
CA SER A 379 -5.93 16.39 -2.32
C SER A 379 -4.55 16.31 -1.67
N LYS A 380 -3.68 17.28 -1.96
CA LYS A 380 -2.39 17.42 -1.28
C LYS A 380 -2.45 18.55 -0.28
N ILE A 381 -2.14 18.24 0.97
CA ILE A 381 -2.02 19.23 2.05
C ILE A 381 -0.55 19.44 2.41
N HIS A 382 -0.24 20.61 2.92
CA HIS A 382 1.07 20.99 3.44
C HIS A 382 0.89 21.68 4.79
N SER A 383 1.87 21.55 5.67
CA SER A 383 1.88 22.29 6.94
C SER A 383 1.99 23.80 6.69
N GLU A 384 1.25 24.58 7.46
CA GLU A 384 1.34 26.04 7.47
C GLU A 384 2.62 26.48 8.17
N ALA A 385 3.33 27.45 7.60
CA ALA A 385 4.69 27.79 8.03
C ALA A 385 4.73 28.41 9.44
N SER A 386 3.71 29.21 9.79
CA SER A 386 3.57 29.81 11.12
C SER A 386 3.01 28.83 12.16
N CYS A 387 2.33 27.76 11.73
CA CYS A 387 1.64 26.83 12.61
C CYS A 387 1.75 25.38 12.08
N PRO A 388 2.87 24.67 12.32
CA PRO A 388 3.17 23.39 11.66
C PRO A 388 2.16 22.26 11.91
N GLU A 389 1.41 22.34 13.01
CA GLU A 389 0.33 21.41 13.37
C GLU A 389 -0.93 21.60 12.52
N VAL A 390 -1.08 22.76 11.88
CA VAL A 390 -2.17 23.03 10.95
C VAL A 390 -1.70 22.72 9.53
N GLN A 391 -2.48 21.91 8.84
CA GLN A 391 -2.28 21.54 7.45
C GLN A 391 -3.32 22.23 6.57
N THR A 392 -2.98 22.52 5.33
CA THR A 392 -3.89 23.16 4.39
C THR A 392 -3.65 22.71 2.95
N ASP A 393 -4.73 22.68 2.16
CA ASP A 393 -4.71 22.59 0.70
C ASP A 393 -4.80 23.99 0.03
N GLY A 394 -4.73 25.06 0.83
CA GLY A 394 -4.93 26.44 0.42
C GLY A 394 -6.37 26.96 0.56
N LYS A 395 -7.35 26.08 0.81
CA LYS A 395 -8.78 26.43 0.97
C LYS A 395 -9.31 26.17 2.38
N VAL A 396 -8.88 25.09 3.01
CA VAL A 396 -9.30 24.71 4.36
C VAL A 396 -8.13 24.59 5.31
N TRP A 397 -8.38 24.94 6.57
CA TRP A 397 -7.52 24.56 7.69
C TRP A 397 -7.90 23.17 8.18
N LEU A 398 -6.89 22.37 8.49
CA LEU A 398 -7.05 20.99 8.92
C LEU A 398 -6.05 20.69 10.03
N THR A 399 -6.49 19.95 11.05
CA THR A 399 -5.60 19.37 12.06
C THR A 399 -6.18 18.04 12.53
N GLU A 400 -5.32 17.17 13.05
CA GLU A 400 -5.70 15.83 13.49
C GLU A 400 -5.22 15.53 14.91
N ALA A 401 -5.96 14.68 15.60
CA ALA A 401 -5.56 14.10 16.88
C ALA A 401 -6.06 12.67 16.98
N PHE A 402 -5.45 11.88 17.86
CA PHE A 402 -5.83 10.50 18.11
C PHE A 402 -6.27 10.33 19.55
N LEU A 403 -7.52 9.91 19.72
CA LEU A 403 -8.14 9.67 21.03
C LEU A 403 -8.02 8.18 21.37
N MET A 404 -7.36 7.87 22.47
CA MET A 404 -7.20 6.51 22.97
C MET A 404 -8.31 6.18 23.99
N PRO A 405 -8.58 4.88 24.25
CA PRO A 405 -9.63 4.48 25.17
C PRO A 405 -9.49 5.04 26.59
N ASP A 406 -8.27 5.26 27.06
CA ASP A 406 -7.97 5.93 28.34
C ASP A 406 -8.34 7.43 28.36
N GLY A 407 -8.82 7.95 27.23
CA GLY A 407 -9.10 9.36 27.03
C GLY A 407 -7.83 10.22 26.89
N GLY A 408 -6.69 9.62 26.57
CA GLY A 408 -5.51 10.35 26.13
C GLY A 408 -5.71 10.90 24.70
N VAL A 409 -5.35 12.16 24.49
CA VAL A 409 -5.31 12.78 23.15
C VAL A 409 -3.86 12.92 22.75
N TYR A 410 -3.52 12.32 21.64
CA TYR A 410 -2.15 12.24 21.17
C TYR A 410 -2.03 12.88 19.80
N GLN A 411 -0.93 13.61 19.59
CA GLN A 411 -0.46 13.86 18.24
C GLN A 411 0.04 12.54 17.62
N TYR A 412 0.15 12.51 16.29
CA TYR A 412 0.50 11.29 15.56
C TYR A 412 1.74 10.58 16.12
N ASP A 413 2.78 11.33 16.47
CA ASP A 413 4.06 10.77 16.96
C ASP A 413 3.94 10.03 18.29
N ASP A 414 3.16 10.55 19.23
CA ASP A 414 2.93 9.92 20.53
C ASP A 414 1.91 8.78 20.38
N TYR A 415 0.88 8.97 19.56
CA TYR A 415 -0.08 7.94 19.20
C TYR A 415 0.61 6.70 18.62
N LEU A 416 1.59 6.89 17.74
CA LEU A 416 2.39 5.79 17.20
C LEU A 416 3.06 4.99 18.31
N ARG A 417 3.65 5.66 19.31
CA ARG A 417 4.34 5.00 20.43
C ARG A 417 3.38 4.17 21.29
N GLU A 418 2.21 4.71 21.57
CA GLU A 418 1.18 4.04 22.39
C GLU A 418 0.52 2.86 21.65
N THR A 419 0.47 2.90 20.32
CA THR A 419 -0.18 1.86 19.49
C THR A 419 0.77 0.88 18.83
N LEU A 420 2.07 0.95 19.16
CA LEU A 420 3.13 0.09 18.64
C LEU A 420 2.94 -1.39 18.98
N LEU A 421 2.41 -1.68 20.17
CA LEU A 421 2.31 -3.05 20.65
C LEU A 421 1.14 -3.80 19.98
N PRO A 422 1.28 -5.10 19.74
CA PRO A 422 0.19 -5.96 19.28
C PRO A 422 -1.04 -5.84 20.19
N PHE A 423 -2.25 -5.92 19.61
CA PHE A 423 -3.53 -5.90 20.33
C PHE A 423 -3.88 -4.63 21.13
N THR A 424 -3.04 -3.58 21.07
CA THR A 424 -3.43 -2.24 21.54
C THR A 424 -4.64 -1.70 20.77
N SER A 425 -5.44 -0.85 21.40
CA SER A 425 -6.53 -0.19 20.68
C SER A 425 -5.95 0.71 19.58
N ALA A 426 -6.57 0.73 18.41
CA ALA A 426 -6.22 1.68 17.36
C ALA A 426 -6.69 3.11 17.69
N GLY A 427 -7.45 3.29 18.78
CA GLY A 427 -8.04 4.58 19.14
C GLY A 427 -9.03 5.07 18.08
N VAL A 428 -9.33 6.36 18.16
CA VAL A 428 -10.24 7.09 17.29
C VAL A 428 -9.47 8.23 16.65
N HIS A 429 -9.66 8.44 15.35
CA HIS A 429 -9.03 9.53 14.63
C HIS A 429 -9.98 10.73 14.59
N LEU A 430 -9.57 11.82 15.23
CA LEU A 430 -10.30 13.09 15.27
C LEU A 430 -9.70 14.05 14.24
N ILE A 431 -10.54 14.61 13.37
CA ILE A 431 -10.13 15.60 12.37
C ILE A 431 -10.96 16.86 12.58
N ALA A 432 -10.28 17.97 12.84
CA ALA A 432 -10.89 19.30 12.83
C ALA A 432 -10.68 19.97 11.47
N SER A 433 -11.68 20.70 11.00
CA SER A 433 -11.61 21.42 9.72
C SER A 433 -12.35 22.75 9.77
N ALA A 434 -11.83 23.77 9.09
CA ALA A 434 -12.46 25.08 8.95
C ALA A 434 -12.11 25.73 7.60
N ASN A 435 -12.92 26.68 7.13
CA ASN A 435 -12.59 27.46 5.93
C ASN A 435 -11.47 28.46 6.25
N ARG A 436 -10.43 28.49 5.41
CA ARG A 436 -9.26 29.36 5.59
C ARG A 436 -9.62 30.84 5.67
N LYS A 437 -10.71 31.25 5.01
CA LYS A 437 -11.15 32.64 4.93
C LYS A 437 -11.74 33.17 6.24
N ASN A 438 -12.14 32.30 7.16
CA ASN A 438 -12.98 32.68 8.30
C ASN A 438 -12.19 32.88 9.59
N MET A 439 -10.93 32.44 9.64
CA MET A 439 -10.07 32.52 10.82
C MET A 439 -8.60 32.31 10.45
N THR A 440 -7.70 32.71 11.33
CA THR A 440 -6.26 32.42 11.21
C THR A 440 -5.95 30.97 11.58
N ALA A 441 -4.76 30.48 11.21
CA ALA A 441 -4.33 29.13 11.58
C ALA A 441 -4.19 28.93 13.10
N GLU A 442 -3.76 29.97 13.82
CA GLU A 442 -3.59 29.96 15.28
C GLU A 442 -4.93 29.89 16.01
N GLU A 443 -5.89 30.74 15.61
CA GLU A 443 -7.27 30.70 16.12
C GLU A 443 -7.92 29.34 15.85
N PHE A 444 -7.75 28.80 14.64
CA PHE A 444 -8.26 27.47 14.29
C PHE A 444 -7.67 26.38 15.19
N LEU A 445 -6.35 26.37 15.39
CA LEU A 445 -5.68 25.34 16.19
C LEU A 445 -6.14 25.39 17.65
N GLN A 446 -6.31 26.59 18.22
CA GLN A 446 -6.81 26.74 19.58
C GLN A 446 -8.20 26.12 19.73
N ILE A 447 -9.15 26.49 18.85
CA ILE A 447 -10.52 25.95 18.88
C ILE A 447 -10.51 24.43 18.67
N ALA A 448 -9.67 23.93 17.76
CA ALA A 448 -9.57 22.50 17.51
C ALA A 448 -9.06 21.72 18.74
N ARG A 449 -8.04 22.23 19.44
CA ARG A 449 -7.51 21.63 20.67
C ARG A 449 -8.56 21.58 21.79
N GLU A 450 -9.28 22.68 22.00
CA GLU A 450 -10.39 22.72 22.97
C GLU A 450 -11.45 21.65 22.66
N LEU A 451 -11.79 21.46 21.39
CA LEU A 451 -12.73 20.42 20.95
C LEU A 451 -12.18 19.01 21.18
N PHE A 452 -10.90 18.76 20.90
CA PHE A 452 -10.27 17.46 21.15
C PHE A 452 -10.24 17.13 22.64
N GLU A 453 -9.86 18.08 23.49
CA GLU A 453 -9.85 17.91 24.96
C GLU A 453 -11.26 17.67 25.51
N LYS A 454 -12.26 18.41 25.02
CA LYS A 454 -13.66 18.21 25.41
C LYS A 454 -14.16 16.82 25.02
N THR A 455 -13.78 16.33 23.83
CA THR A 455 -14.07 14.95 23.41
C THR A 455 -13.43 13.94 24.37
N ALA A 456 -12.16 14.18 24.73
CA ALA A 456 -11.41 13.31 25.61
C ALA A 456 -11.98 13.22 27.02
N GLN A 457 -12.41 14.35 27.59
CA GLN A 457 -13.07 14.38 28.89
C GLN A 457 -14.34 13.54 28.91
N LEU A 458 -15.15 13.60 27.85
CA LEU A 458 -16.36 12.77 27.73
C LEU A 458 -16.01 11.29 27.59
N GLU A 459 -14.98 10.93 26.83
CA GLU A 459 -14.53 9.53 26.73
C GLU A 459 -13.99 9.02 28.08
N ARG A 460 -13.26 9.83 28.84
CA ARG A 460 -12.84 9.46 30.21
C ARG A 460 -14.01 9.21 31.15
N SER A 461 -15.09 9.98 31.01
CA SER A 461 -16.29 9.80 31.86
C SER A 461 -17.11 8.55 31.52
N ARG A 462 -16.82 7.90 30.39
CA ARG A 462 -17.49 6.68 29.92
C ARG A 462 -16.91 5.43 30.57
N ASN A 463 -15.62 5.44 30.92
CA ASN A 463 -14.90 4.34 31.57
C ASN A 463 -14.87 4.52 33.08
#